data_AF-A0A9D5XTP6-F1
#
_entry.id   AF-A0A9D5XTP6-F1
#
_cell.length_a   1.000
_cell.length_b   1.000
_cell.length_c   1.000
_cell.angle_alpha   90.00
_cell.angle_beta   90.00
_cell.angle_gamma   90.00
#
_symmetry.space_group_name_H-M   'P 1'
#
loop_
_entity.id
_entity.type
_entity.pdbx_description
1 polymer ?
#
loop_
_entity_poly.entity_id
_entity_poly.type
_entity_poly.pdbx_seq_one_letter_code
_entity_poly.pdbx_strand_id
1 'polypeptide(L)' 'MILDANQIASIRQHNDEQLRQGGRGTHGYPAQTIQNLLHTIEALKKEKRKWKKVAQDRGKSLRAIGEIVLNAEE' A
#
# COMPACT_ATOMS: atom_id res chain seq x y z
N MET A 1 17.05 -4.19 -6.98
CA MET A 1 16.78 -4.19 -5.53
C MET A 1 15.55 -3.33 -5.28
N ILE A 2 14.45 -3.88 -4.76
CA ILE A 2 13.20 -3.14 -4.51
C ILE A 2 13.19 -2.76 -3.03
N LEU A 3 13.05 -1.47 -2.73
CA LEU A 3 13.03 -0.95 -1.36
C LEU A 3 11.68 -1.23 -0.71
N ASP A 4 11.69 -1.70 0.53
CA ASP A 4 10.48 -1.90 1.32
C ASP A 4 9.96 -0.57 1.92
N ALA A 5 8.74 -0.60 2.48
CA ALA A 5 8.09 0.61 3.00
C ALA A 5 8.83 1.24 4.20
N ASN A 6 9.53 0.45 5.00
CA ASN A 6 10.30 0.94 6.15
C ASN A 6 11.59 1.61 5.68
N GLN A 7 12.25 1.02 4.67
CA GLN A 7 13.42 1.59 4.01
C GLN A 7 13.09 2.95 3.39
N ILE A 8 11.92 3.09 2.76
CA ILE A 8 11.49 4.38 2.18
C ILE A 8 11.16 5.40 3.27
N ALA A 9 10.57 4.98 4.41
CA ALA A 9 10.33 5.86 5.54
C ALA A 9 11.64 6.36 6.19
N SER A 10 12.64 5.48 6.34
CA SER A 10 13.97 5.84 6.83
C SER A 10 14.69 6.81 5.89
N ILE A 11 14.54 6.64 4.58
CA ILE A 11 15.08 7.58 3.58
C ILE A 11 14.39 8.95 3.71
N ARG A 12 13.07 9.01 3.98
CA ARG A 12 12.38 10.28 4.22
C ARG A 12 12.92 10.99 5.47
N GLN A 13 13.02 10.28 6.60
CA GLN A 13 13.55 10.86 7.84
C GLN A 13 14.97 11.40 7.64
N HIS A 14 15.83 10.63 6.98
CA HIS A 14 17.20 11.07 6.70
C HIS A 14 17.23 12.33 5.82
N ASN A 15 16.36 12.43 4.81
CA ASN A 15 16.29 13.60 3.95
C ASN A 15 15.67 14.82 4.63
N ASP A 16 14.66 14.63 5.48
CA ASP A 16 14.09 15.70 6.31
C ASP A 16 15.15 16.28 7.26
N GLU A 17 16.03 15.43 7.82
CA GLU A 17 17.16 15.82 8.66
C GLU A 17 18.21 16.63 7.86
N GLN A 18 18.53 16.20 6.63
CA GLN A 18 19.48 16.89 5.76
C GLN A 18 18.97 18.27 5.29
N LEU A 19 17.67 18.40 5.03
CA LEU A 19 17.04 19.68 4.69
C LEU A 19 17.11 20.70 5.84
N ARG A 20 16.98 20.23 7.10
CA ARG A 20 17.10 21.09 8.29
C ARG A 20 18.53 21.58 8.54
N GLN A 21 19.55 20.87 8.06
CA GLN A 21 20.97 21.22 8.29
C GLN A 21 21.53 22.28 7.32
N GLY A 22 20.74 22.76 6.36
CA GLY A 22 20.88 24.09 5.72
C GLY A 22 22.17 24.44 4.96
N GLY A 23 23.18 23.55 4.89
CA GLY A 23 24.53 23.97 4.47
C GLY A 23 25.18 23.16 3.36
N ARG A 24 25.22 21.83 3.44
CA ARG A 24 26.02 20.98 2.53
C ARG A 24 25.48 19.53 2.44
N GLY A 25 24.17 19.36 2.26
CA GLY A 25 23.57 18.04 2.06
C GLY A 25 23.99 17.45 0.71
N THR A 26 24.73 16.36 0.72
CA THR A 26 25.07 15.56 -0.46
C THR A 26 23.84 15.22 -1.29
N HIS A 27 24.02 15.13 -2.61
CA HIS A 27 23.04 14.90 -3.68
C HIS A 27 22.15 13.64 -3.48
N GLY A 28 21.27 13.66 -2.48
CA GLY A 28 20.26 12.64 -2.23
C GLY A 28 19.05 12.76 -3.17
N TYR A 29 18.14 11.79 -3.11
CA TYR A 29 16.91 11.83 -3.91
C TYR A 29 16.04 13.03 -3.51
N PRO A 30 15.41 13.74 -4.48
CA PRO A 30 14.58 14.91 -4.18
C PRO A 30 13.47 14.58 -3.18
N ALA A 31 13.23 15.47 -2.21
CA ALA A 31 12.23 15.26 -1.16
C ALA A 31 10.81 14.99 -1.73
N GLN A 32 10.45 15.69 -2.80
CA GLN A 32 9.19 15.49 -3.51
C GLN A 32 9.06 14.06 -4.07
N THR A 33 10.16 13.49 -4.59
CA THR A 33 10.17 12.13 -5.14
C THR A 33 9.89 11.10 -4.05
N ILE A 34 10.52 11.23 -2.88
CA ILE A 34 10.29 10.33 -1.74
C ILE A 34 8.86 10.45 -1.22
N GLN A 35 8.34 11.68 -1.11
CA GLN A 35 6.95 11.91 -0.70
C GLN A 35 5.96 11.27 -1.68
N ASN A 36 6.18 11.44 -2.99
CA ASN A 36 5.34 10.83 -4.02
C ASN A 36 5.37 9.29 -3.92
N LEU A 37 6.55 8.69 -3.74
CA LEU A 37 6.69 7.24 -3.56
C LEU A 37 5.93 6.73 -2.34
N LEU A 38 5.99 7.44 -1.21
CA LEU A 38 5.24 7.09 0.00
C LEU A 38 3.73 7.17 -0.22
N HIS A 39 3.24 8.24 -0.85
CA HIS A 39 1.83 8.37 -1.20
C HIS A 39 1.37 7.24 -2.12
N THR A 40 2.17 6.88 -3.14
CA THR A 40 1.86 5.74 -4.02
C THR A 40 1.77 4.43 -3.24
N ILE A 41 2.70 4.17 -2.32
CA ILE A 41 2.69 2.96 -1.49
C ILE A 41 1.43 2.91 -0.61
N GLU A 42 1.05 4.03 -0.01
CA GLU A 42 -0.17 4.11 0.80
C GLU A 42 -1.43 3.88 -0.03
N ALA A 43 -1.50 4.45 -1.24
CA ALA A 43 -2.59 4.22 -2.18
C ALA A 43 -2.71 2.73 -2.54
N LEU A 44 -1.59 2.09 -2.88
CA LEU A 44 -1.55 0.65 -3.19
C LEU A 44 -1.98 -0.22 -2.00
N LYS A 45 -1.57 0.14 -0.77
CA LYS A 45 -2.01 -0.56 0.45
C LYS A 45 -3.54 -0.46 0.63
N LYS A 46 -4.13 0.71 0.37
CA LYS A 46 -5.59 0.92 0.44
C LYS A 46 -6.33 0.10 -0.62
N GLU A 47 -5.85 0.12 -1.87
CA GLU A 47 -6.46 -0.68 -2.93
C GLU A 47 -6.37 -2.18 -2.65
N LYS A 48 -5.22 -2.69 -2.19
CA LYS A 48 -5.07 -4.09 -1.80
C LYS A 48 -6.11 -4.51 -0.77
N ARG A 49 -6.35 -3.68 0.26
CA ARG A 49 -7.37 -3.95 1.29
C ARG A 49 -8.78 -3.97 0.69
N LYS A 50 -9.10 -3.03 -0.19
CA LYS A 50 -10.39 -2.98 -0.89
C LYS A 50 -10.63 -4.25 -1.70
N TRP A 51 -9.66 -4.65 -2.53
CA TRP A 51 -9.76 -5.86 -3.35
C TRP A 51 -9.88 -7.13 -2.52
N LYS A 52 -9.14 -7.24 -1.41
CA LYS A 52 -9.29 -8.36 -0.46
C LYS A 52 -10.71 -8.46 0.10
N LYS A 53 -11.29 -7.34 0.51
CA LYS A 53 -12.67 -7.29 1.02
C LYS A 53 -13.68 -7.72 -0.06
N VAL A 54 -13.56 -7.17 -1.26
CA VAL A 54 -14.43 -7.53 -2.40
C VAL A 54 -14.37 -9.02 -2.71
N ALA A 55 -13.17 -9.62 -2.74
CA ALA A 55 -13.02 -11.05 -2.99
C ALA A 55 -13.67 -11.89 -1.87
N GLN A 56 -13.49 -11.49 -0.61
CA GLN A 56 -14.11 -12.18 0.53
C GLN A 56 -15.65 -12.11 0.47
N ASP A 57 -16.21 -10.93 0.18
CA ASP A 57 -17.65 -10.72 0.10
C ASP A 57 -18.25 -11.55 -1.06
N ARG A 58 -17.61 -11.53 -2.24
CA ARG A 58 -18.01 -12.38 -3.38
C ARG A 58 -17.95 -13.88 -3.04
N GLY A 59 -16.90 -14.31 -2.35
CA GLY A 59 -16.77 -15.71 -1.91
C GLY A 59 -17.82 -16.14 -0.87
N LYS A 60 -18.40 -15.21 -0.11
CA LYS A 60 -19.56 -15.50 0.76
C LYS A 60 -20.84 -15.59 -0.05
N SER A 61 -21.09 -14.64 -0.95
CA SER A 61 -22.28 -14.65 -1.82
C SER A 61 -22.34 -15.91 -2.68
N LEU A 62 -21.23 -16.33 -3.28
CA LEU A 62 -21.17 -17.55 -4.08
C LEU A 62 -21.45 -18.80 -3.25
N ARG A 63 -20.99 -18.87 -2.01
CA ARG A 63 -21.30 -19.97 -1.09
C ARG A 63 -22.79 -20.02 -0.75
N ALA A 64 -23.38 -18.88 -0.40
CA ALA A 64 -24.81 -18.79 -0.12
C ALA A 64 -25.66 -19.22 -1.33
N ILE A 65 -25.27 -18.81 -2.54
CA ILE A 65 -25.94 -19.25 -3.78
C ILE A 65 -25.80 -20.76 -3.95
N GLY A 66 -24.59 -21.32 -3.74
CA GLY A 66 -24.35 -22.76 -3.83
C GLY A 66 -25.20 -23.57 -2.84
N GLU A 67 -25.33 -23.11 -1.59
CA GLU A 67 -26.18 -23.74 -0.59
C GLU A 67 -27.67 -23.71 -0.99
N ILE A 68 -28.16 -22.58 -1.53
CA ILE A 68 -29.55 -22.48 -2.03
C ILE A 68 -29.79 -23.47 -3.17
N VAL A 69 -28.85 -23.58 -4.12
CA VAL A 69 -28.97 -24.49 -5.26
C VAL A 69 -28.98 -25.94 -4.80
N LEU A 70 -28.04 -26.33 -3.92
CA LEU A 70 -27.98 -27.70 -3.39
C LEU A 70 -29.25 -28.08 -2.63
N ASN A 71 -29.79 -27.18 -1.82
CA ASN A 71 -31.03 -27.42 -1.06
C ASN A 71 -32.30 -27.38 -1.94
N ALA A 72 -32.22 -26.89 -3.18
CA ALA A 72 -33.34 -26.88 -4.12
C ALA A 72 -33.39 -28.12 -5.02
N GLU A 73 -32.32 -28.93 -5.03
CA GLU A 73 -32.20 -30.18 -5.78
C GLU A 73 -32.49 -31.44 -4.93
N GLU A 74 -32.60 -31.29 -3.59
CA GLU A 74 -33.15 -32.30 -2.66
C GLU A 74 -34.68 -32.21 -2.53
#